data_AF-A0AAW8AVZ7-F1
#
_entry.id   AF-A0AAW8AVZ7-F1
#
_cell.length_a   1.000
_cell.length_b   1.000
_cell.length_c   1.000
_cell.angle_alpha   90.00
_cell.angle_beta   90.00
_cell.angle_gamma   90.00
#
_symmetry.space_group_name_H-M   'P 1'
#
loop_
_entity.id
_entity.type
_entity.pdbx_description
1 polymer ?
#
loop_
_entity_poly.entity_id
_entity_poly.type
_entity_poly.pdbx_seq_one_letter_code
_entity_poly.pdbx_strand_id
1 'polypeptide(L)' 'MTDDHPFDRQIVVLPLTFRGSKRTVSGRTTYSMCYLKVLMNGAVIYDGAANEAGQVFSRIVDMPAGRGNVILTFTRT' A
#
# COMPACT_ATOMS: atom_id res chain seq x y z
N MET A 1 -18.24 18.98 -23.93
CA MET A 1 -18.51 17.82 -23.05
C MET A 1 -17.61 17.98 -21.86
N THR A 2 -18.18 18.21 -20.70
CA THR A 2 -17.45 18.19 -19.43
C THR A 2 -17.21 16.73 -19.09
N ASP A 3 -16.00 16.39 -18.64
CA ASP A 3 -15.74 15.05 -18.14
C ASP A 3 -16.53 14.86 -16.84
N ASP A 4 -17.53 13.97 -16.85
CA ASP A 4 -18.39 13.68 -15.69
C ASP A 4 -17.70 12.69 -14.72
N HIS A 5 -16.50 12.21 -15.04
CA HIS A 5 -15.75 11.37 -14.11
C HIS A 5 -15.11 12.21 -12.99
N PRO A 6 -15.25 11.78 -11.72
CA PRO A 6 -14.75 12.54 -10.58
C PRO A 6 -13.22 12.47 -10.41
N PHE A 7 -12.49 11.80 -11.30
CA PHE A 7 -11.04 11.57 -11.20
C PHE A 7 -10.31 11.81 -12.52
N ASP A 8 -9.09 12.36 -12.44
CA ASP A 8 -8.25 12.66 -13.62
C ASP A 8 -7.46 11.43 -14.10
N ARG A 9 -7.16 10.49 -13.19
CA ARG A 9 -6.38 9.27 -13.45
C ARG A 9 -6.62 8.22 -12.38
N GLN A 10 -6.25 6.98 -12.67
CA GLN A 10 -6.17 5.90 -11.68
C GLN A 10 -4.73 5.42 -11.51
N ILE A 11 -4.40 5.01 -10.30
CA ILE A 11 -3.15 4.30 -10.01
C ILE A 11 -3.51 2.84 -9.72
N VAL A 12 -2.89 1.94 -10.48
CA VAL A 12 -3.06 0.50 -10.31
C VAL A 12 -1.83 -0.04 -9.58
N VAL A 13 -2.04 -0.48 -8.34
CA VAL A 13 -1.07 -1.31 -7.63
C VAL A 13 -1.28 -2.74 -8.12
N LEU A 14 -0.39 -3.17 -9.01
CA LEU A 14 -0.36 -4.56 -9.46
C LEU A 14 -0.19 -5.49 -8.27
N PRO A 15 -0.75 -6.71 -8.32
CA PRO A 15 -0.60 -7.70 -7.26
C PRO A 15 0.87 -7.87 -6.86
N LEU A 16 1.20 -7.43 -5.64
CA LEU A 16 2.50 -7.61 -5.03
C LEU A 16 2.35 -8.52 -3.81
N THR A 17 2.92 -9.70 -3.88
CA THR A 17 2.89 -10.65 -2.77
C THR A 17 4.07 -10.39 -1.84
N PHE A 18 3.78 -10.21 -0.55
CA PHE A 18 4.78 -10.25 0.51
C PHE A 18 4.48 -11.37 1.48
N ARG A 19 5.52 -12.09 1.90
CA ARG A 19 5.45 -13.04 3.00
C ARG A 19 6.55 -12.73 4.01
N GLY A 20 6.14 -12.44 5.23
CA GLY A 20 7.06 -12.17 6.32
C GLY A 20 7.91 -13.38 6.67
N SER A 21 9.19 -13.15 6.95
CA SER A 21 10.08 -14.11 7.59
C SER A 21 9.84 -14.14 9.11
N LYS A 22 9.87 -15.35 9.68
CA LYS A 22 9.88 -15.60 11.12
C LYS A 22 11.30 -15.89 11.57
N ARG A 23 11.75 -15.26 12.65
CA ARG A 23 13.06 -15.49 13.25
C ARG A 23 12.91 -15.67 14.75
N THR A 24 13.45 -16.76 15.30
CA THR A 24 13.46 -17.03 16.75
C THR A 24 14.89 -17.03 17.25
N VAL A 25 15.19 -16.19 18.25
CA VAL A 25 16.51 -16.10 18.90
C VAL A 25 16.29 -16.08 20.41
N SER A 26 16.96 -16.99 21.13
CA SER A 26 16.89 -17.09 22.61
C SER A 26 15.46 -17.12 23.15
N GLY A 27 14.56 -17.87 22.52
CA GLY A 27 13.15 -17.99 22.91
C GLY A 27 12.25 -16.83 22.48
N ARG A 28 12.80 -15.74 21.93
CA ARG A 28 12.02 -14.61 21.40
C ARG A 28 11.82 -14.75 19.90
N THR A 29 10.57 -14.67 19.46
CA THR A 29 10.21 -14.74 18.04
C THR A 29 9.86 -13.34 17.50
N THR A 30 10.45 -12.98 16.37
CA THR A 30 10.20 -11.74 15.62
C THR A 30 9.72 -12.08 14.21
N TYR A 31 8.81 -11.27 13.69
CA TYR A 31 8.28 -11.39 12.33
C TYR A 31 8.64 -10.14 11.54
N SER A 32 9.16 -10.32 10.33
CA SER A 32 9.27 -9.18 9.42
C SER A 32 7.90 -8.84 8.88
N MET A 33 7.53 -7.57 8.91
CA MET A 33 6.28 -7.10 8.33
C MET A 33 6.58 -6.25 7.09
N CYS A 34 5.62 -6.17 6.18
CA CYS A 34 5.65 -5.20 5.10
C CYS A 34 4.39 -4.35 5.18
N TYR A 35 4.55 -3.06 4.90
CA TYR A 35 3.45 -2.10 4.88
C TYR A 35 3.39 -1.45 3.51
N LEU A 36 2.19 -1.35 2.95
CA LEU A 36 1.90 -0.49 1.81
C LEU A 36 1.07 0.69 2.31
N LYS A 37 1.66 1.89 2.28
CA LYS A 37 0.93 3.13 2.52
C LYS A 37 0.75 3.91 1.23
N VAL A 38 -0.47 4.37 0.98
CA VAL A 38 -0.77 5.32 -0.09
C VAL A 38 -1.19 6.62 0.55
N LEU A 39 -0.43 7.68 0.25
CA LEU A 39 -0.74 9.03 0.66
C LEU A 39 -1.21 9.84 -0.55
N MET A 40 -2.27 10.61 -0.36
CA MET A 40 -2.73 11.62 -1.31
C MET A 40 -2.66 12.98 -0.64
N ASN A 41 -1.87 13.90 -1.20
CA ASN A 41 -1.68 15.25 -0.65
C ASN A 41 -1.29 15.25 0.85
N GLY A 42 -0.50 14.25 1.27
CA GLY A 42 -0.07 14.07 2.66
C GLY A 42 -1.06 13.31 3.56
N ALA A 43 -2.31 13.08 3.12
CA ALA A 43 -3.29 12.29 3.86
C ALA A 43 -3.18 10.81 3.49
N VAL A 44 -3.19 9.91 4.48
CA VAL A 44 -3.19 8.46 4.25
C VAL A 44 -4.57 8.04 3.73
N ILE A 45 -4.61 7.43 2.55
CA ILE A 45 -5.82 6.89 1.92
C ILE A 45 -5.80 5.36 1.80
N TYR A 46 -4.67 4.74 2.17
CA TYR A 46 -4.49 3.30 2.31
C TYR A 46 -3.37 2.99 3.29
N ASP A 47 -3.60 2.00 4.16
CA ASP A 47 -2.58 1.45 5.06
C ASP A 47 -2.79 -0.07 5.15
N GLY A 48 -2.04 -0.81 4.34
CA GLY A 48 -2.08 -2.27 4.31
C GLY A 48 -0.86 -2.86 4.98
N ALA A 49 -1.02 -4.00 5.67
CA ALA A 49 0.07 -4.72 6.30
C ALA A 49 0.09 -6.20 5.90
N ALA A 50 1.29 -6.75 5.74
CA ALA A 50 1.56 -8.14 5.43
C ALA A 50 2.48 -8.76 6.48
N ASN A 51 2.11 -9.94 6.97
CA ASN A 51 2.82 -10.69 8.00
C ASN A 51 3.29 -12.06 7.47
N GLU A 52 3.52 -13.04 8.34
CA GLU A 52 4.03 -14.38 7.97
C GLU A 52 3.06 -15.23 7.14
N ALA A 53 1.75 -14.95 7.19
CA ALA A 53 0.73 -15.69 6.46
C ALA A 53 0.76 -15.44 4.94
N GLY A 54 1.55 -14.45 4.50
CA GLY A 54 1.53 -13.98 3.12
C GLY A 54 0.34 -13.06 2.88
N GLN A 55 0.54 -11.98 2.16
CA GLN A 55 -0.49 -11.01 1.84
C GLN A 55 -0.22 -10.45 0.45
N VAL A 56 -1.29 -10.22 -0.30
CA VAL A 56 -1.23 -9.64 -1.64
C VAL A 56 -1.69 -8.20 -1.53
N PHE A 57 -0.80 -7.28 -1.81
CA PHE A 57 -1.16 -5.89 -2.03
C PHE A 57 -1.67 -5.75 -3.47
N SER A 58 -2.96 -5.51 -3.64
CA SER A 58 -3.58 -5.21 -4.93
C SER A 58 -4.66 -4.16 -4.71
N ARG A 59 -4.57 -3.03 -5.42
CA ARG A 59 -5.54 -1.93 -5.26
C ARG A 59 -5.56 -1.01 -6.46
N ILE A 60 -6.74 -0.49 -6.75
CA ILE A 60 -6.95 0.65 -7.65
C ILE A 60 -7.21 1.87 -6.77
N VAL A 61 -6.52 2.96 -7.04
CA VAL A 61 -6.66 4.23 -6.35
C VAL A 61 -7.08 5.29 -7.36
N ASP A 62 -8.31 5.79 -7.21
CA ASP A 62 -8.83 6.90 -7.99
C ASP A 62 -8.18 8.21 -7.54
N MET A 63 -7.69 9.00 -8.49
CA MET A 63 -7.12 10.31 -8.21
C MET A 63 -8.13 11.41 -8.52
N PRO A 64 -8.81 11.98 -7.51
CA PRO A 64 -9.85 12.97 -7.74
C PRO A 64 -9.31 14.15 -8.55
N ALA A 65 -10.21 14.73 -9.35
CA ALA A 65 -9.90 15.85 -10.21
C ALA A 65 -9.39 17.03 -9.37
N GLY A 66 -8.23 17.56 -9.73
CA GLY A 66 -7.51 18.52 -8.86
C GLY A 66 -6.15 17.98 -8.46
N ARG A 67 -5.17 18.29 -9.32
CA ARG A 67 -3.74 17.97 -9.24
C ARG A 67 -3.22 17.84 -7.80
N GLY A 68 -2.91 16.60 -7.42
CA GLY A 68 -2.30 16.27 -6.15
C GLY A 68 -1.20 15.22 -6.29
N ASN A 69 -0.27 15.20 -5.32
CA ASN A 69 0.79 14.22 -5.26
C ASN A 69 0.28 12.94 -4.60
N VAL A 70 0.67 11.80 -5.19
CA VAL A 70 0.47 10.48 -4.61
C VAL A 70 1.82 9.90 -4.26
N ILE A 71 1.92 9.37 -3.05
CA ILE A 71 3.11 8.66 -2.61
C ILE A 71 2.70 7.25 -2.23
N LEU A 72 3.33 6.27 -2.87
CA LEU A 72 3.19 4.85 -2.55
C LEU A 72 4.50 4.42 -1.89
N THR A 73 4.40 3.96 -0.64
CA THR A 73 5.57 3.54 0.13
C THR A 73 5.41 2.09 0.56
N PHE A 74 6.43 1.30 0.24
CA PHE A 74 6.62 -0.04 0.80
C PHE A 74 7.72 0.01 1.87
N THR A 75 7.36 -0.36 3.09
CA THR A 75 8.32 -0.40 4.21
C THR A 75 8.37 -1.82 4.79
N ARG A 76 9.58 -2.36 4.94
CA ARG A 76 9.81 -3.63 5.65
C ARG A 76 10.39 -3.38 7.03
N THR A 77 9.90 -4.10 8.03
CA THR A 77 10.48 -4.19 9.40
C THR A 77 11.16 -5.52 9.66
#